data_AF-A0A9D2R5T3-F1
#
_entry.id   AF-A0A9D2R5T3-F1
#
_cell.length_a   1.000
_cell.length_b   1.000
_cell.length_c   1.000
_cell.angle_alpha   90.00
_cell.angle_beta   90.00
_cell.angle_gamma   90.00
#
_symmetry.space_group_name_H-M   'P 1'
#
loop_
_entity.id
_entity.type
_entity.pdbx_description
1 polymer ?
#
loop_
_entity_poly.entity_id
_entity_poly.type
_entity_poly.pdbx_seq_one_letter_code
_entity_poly.pdbx_strand_id
1 'polypeptide(L)' 'MYFPDKVFCIKECGDNALEILYGLDEGSVYSDYAVIPFEMQKVLAYSNGDKRIIDNYEELKEWWEDEK' A
#
# COMPACT_ATOMS: atom_id res chain seq x y z
N MET A 1 3.97 17.91 5.68
CA MET A 1 2.86 18.82 5.32
C MET A 1 1.69 17.93 4.92
N TYR A 2 0.56 18.02 5.62
CA TYR A 2 -0.65 17.21 5.36
C TYR A 2 -1.62 18.06 4.53
N PHE A 3 -2.12 17.54 3.40
CA PHE A 3 -3.01 18.24 2.46
C PHE A 3 -4.38 17.54 2.44
N PRO A 4 -5.29 17.83 3.39
CA PRO A 4 -6.51 17.05 3.59
C PRO A 4 -7.43 17.03 2.36
N ASP A 5 -7.40 18.10 1.56
CA ASP A 5 -8.13 18.28 0.31
C ASP A 5 -7.62 17.40 -0.85
N LYS A 6 -6.46 16.75 -0.65
CA LYS A 6 -5.83 15.83 -1.60
C LYS A 6 -5.70 14.41 -1.03
N VAL A 7 -6.23 14.18 0.17
CA VAL A 7 -6.26 12.87 0.83
C VAL A 7 -7.54 12.16 0.42
N PHE A 8 -7.39 11.06 -0.30
CA PHE A 8 -8.51 10.19 -0.70
C PHE A 8 -8.52 8.96 0.19
N CYS A 9 -9.72 8.49 0.53
CA CYS A 9 -9.88 7.24 1.24
C CYS A 9 -9.65 6.07 0.27
N ILE A 10 -8.58 5.32 0.47
CA ILE A 10 -8.22 4.21 -0.42
C ILE A 10 -9.28 3.07 -0.41
N LYS A 11 -10.09 2.97 0.66
CA LYS A 11 -11.29 2.09 0.77
C LYS A 11 -12.34 2.34 -0.31
N GLU A 12 -12.43 3.58 -0.78
CA GLU A 12 -13.43 3.99 -1.78
C GLU A 12 -12.89 3.85 -3.21
N CYS A 13 -11.60 3.52 -3.32
CA CYS A 13 -10.94 3.25 -4.59
C CYS A 13 -11.13 1.77 -4.93
N GLY A 14 -11.69 1.48 -6.10
CA GLY A 14 -11.77 0.09 -6.59
C GLY A 14 -10.39 -0.46 -6.97
N ASP A 15 -10.32 -1.78 -7.21
CA ASP A 15 -9.06 -2.50 -7.48
C ASP A 15 -8.20 -1.85 -8.57
N ASN A 16 -8.80 -1.36 -9.66
CA ASN A 16 -8.09 -0.67 -10.74
C ASN A 16 -7.26 0.54 -10.25
N ALA A 17 -7.77 1.29 -9.26
CA ALA A 17 -7.05 2.44 -8.71
C ALA A 17 -5.90 1.99 -7.81
N LEU A 18 -6.06 0.87 -7.09
CA LEU A 18 -5.00 0.28 -6.27
C LEU A 18 -3.86 -0.24 -7.12
N GLU A 19 -4.18 -0.93 -8.23
CA GLU A 19 -3.19 -1.39 -9.21
C GLU A 19 -2.37 -0.24 -9.78
N ILE A 20 -3.02 0.87 -10.14
CA ILE A 20 -2.32 2.07 -10.61
C ILE A 20 -1.41 2.63 -9.52
N LEU A 21 -1.89 2.76 -8.28
CA LEU A 21 -1.11 3.28 -7.16
C LEU A 21 0.12 2.41 -6.87
N TYR A 22 -0.03 1.09 -6.92
CA TYR A 22 1.04 0.12 -6.69
C TYR A 22 2.03 0.07 -7.87
N GLY A 23 1.63 0.54 -9.04
CA GLY A 23 2.46 0.66 -10.23
C GLY A 23 3.24 1.99 -10.34
N LEU A 24 3.05 2.94 -9.42
CA LEU A 24 3.80 4.19 -9.41
C LEU A 24 5.24 3.95 -8.94
N ASP A 25 6.22 4.55 -9.64
CA ASP A 25 7.64 4.45 -9.26
C ASP A 25 7.93 5.08 -7.89
N GLU A 26 7.20 6.14 -7.54
CA GLU A 26 7.29 6.83 -6.26
C GLU A 26 5.92 7.31 -5.77
N GLY A 27 5.73 7.28 -4.45
CA GLY A 27 4.49 7.68 -3.80
C GLY A 27 4.50 7.25 -2.34
N SER A 28 3.54 7.76 -1.56
CA SER A 28 3.33 7.31 -0.19
C SER A 28 1.84 7.11 0.02
N VAL A 29 1.48 5.86 0.33
CA VAL A 29 0.12 5.48 0.70
C VAL A 29 0.12 5.27 2.21
N TYR A 30 -0.83 5.90 2.90
CA TYR A 30 -1.11 5.63 4.30
C TYR A 30 -2.50 5.01 4.38
N SER A 31 -2.61 3.90 5.11
CA SER A 31 -3.88 3.22 5.33
C SER A 31 -3.88 2.59 6.71
N ASP A 32 -4.93 2.81 7.50
CA ASP A 32 -5.10 2.17 8.83
C ASP A 32 -5.52 0.69 8.73
N TYR A 33 -5.44 0.09 7.54
CA TYR A 33 -5.89 -1.25 7.22
C TYR A 33 -5.22 -1.74 5.94
N ALA A 34 -5.03 -3.05 5.84
CA ALA A 34 -4.48 -3.68 4.65
C ALA A 34 -5.36 -3.40 3.43
N VAL A 35 -4.74 -2.86 2.38
CA VAL A 35 -5.36 -2.73 1.06
C VAL A 35 -4.39 -3.31 0.05
N ILE A 36 -4.76 -4.46 -0.53
CA ILE A 36 -3.89 -5.18 -1.45
C ILE A 36 -4.68 -5.44 -2.73
N PRO A 37 -4.24 -4.94 -3.89
CA PRO A 37 -4.89 -5.26 -5.16
C PRO A 37 -4.80 -6.76 -5.45
N PHE A 38 -5.77 -7.28 -6.18
CA PHE A 38 -5.78 -8.70 -6.58
C PHE A 38 -4.56 -9.05 -7.43
N GLU A 39 -4.25 -8.22 -8.43
CA GLU A 39 -3.05 -8.32 -9.26
C GLU A 39 -1.95 -7.41 -8.70
N MET A 40 -1.13 -7.95 -7.81
CA MET A 40 0.04 -7.29 -7.25
C MET A 40 1.31 -7.67 -8.03
N GLN A 41 2.16 -6.69 -8.35
CA GLN A 41 3.49 -6.92 -8.92
C GLN A 41 4.52 -7.13 -7.80
N LYS A 42 5.12 -6.04 -7.32
CA LYS A 42 6.06 -6.01 -6.20
C LYS A 42 5.95 -4.65 -5.54
N VAL A 43 6.04 -4.59 -4.22
CA VAL A 43 5.97 -3.35 -3.46
C VAL A 43 7.19 -3.19 -2.58
N LEU A 44 7.53 -1.93 -2.29
CA LEU A 44 8.52 -1.59 -1.28
C LEU A 44 7.79 -1.21 0.00
N ALA A 45 7.74 -2.14 0.95
CA ALA A 45 7.16 -1.92 2.26
C ALA A 45 8.16 -1.19 3.16
N TYR A 46 7.67 -0.21 3.93
CA TYR A 46 8.43 0.57 4.89
C TYR A 46 7.83 0.41 6.28
N SER A 47 8.60 -0.10 7.23
CA SER A 47 8.20 -0.15 8.65
C SER A 47 9.39 0.19 9.53
N ASN A 48 9.21 1.03 10.53
CA ASN A 48 10.22 1.37 11.54
C ASN A 48 11.61 1.77 11.00
N GLY A 49 11.67 2.34 9.79
CA GLY A 49 12.93 2.74 9.12
C GLY A 49 13.58 1.66 8.27
N ASP A 50 13.07 0.42 8.32
CA ASP A 50 13.48 -0.68 7.47
C ASP A 50 12.64 -0.73 6.19
N LYS A 51 13.26 -1.25 5.12
CA LYS A 51 12.65 -1.41 3.81
C LYS A 51 12.71 -2.88 3.39
N ARG A 52 11.59 -3.40 2.87
CA ARG A 52 11.51 -4.77 2.34
C ARG A 52 10.78 -4.75 1.00
N ILE A 53 11.33 -5.46 0.01
CA ILE A 53 10.61 -5.72 -1.23
C ILE A 53 9.74 -6.97 -1.00
N ILE A 54 8.45 -6.85 -1.28
CA ILE A 54 7.49 -7.95 -1.16
C ILE A 54 6.84 -8.13 -2.54
N ASP A 55 6.88 -9.34 -3.08
CA ASP A 55 6.26 -9.72 -4.36
C ASP A 55 5.21 -10.84 -4.21
N ASN A 56 4.89 -11.19 -2.96
CA ASN A 56 3.91 -12.21 -2.61
C ASN A 56 2.74 -11.59 -1.84
N TYR A 57 1.52 -11.93 -2.26
CA TYR A 57 0.29 -11.44 -1.65
C TYR A 57 0.14 -11.83 -0.17
N GLU A 58 0.35 -13.11 0.17
CA GLU A 58 0.19 -13.59 1.55
C GLU A 58 1.26 -12.98 2.46
N GLU A 59 2.50 -12.84 1.97
CA GLU A 59 3.57 -12.16 2.71
C GLU A 59 3.25 -10.68 2.97
N LEU A 60 2.69 -9.96 1.99
CA LEU A 60 2.29 -8.57 2.17
C LEU A 60 1.14 -8.46 3.17
N LYS A 61 0.19 -9.40 3.12
CA LYS A 61 -0.93 -9.46 4.06
C LYS A 61 -0.46 -9.75 5.48
N GLU A 62 0.44 -10.72 5.67
CA GLU A 62 1.05 -10.99 6.97
C GLU A 62 1.81 -9.77 7.50
N TRP A 63 2.59 -9.10 6.64
CA TRP A 63 3.30 -7.87 7.01
C TRP A 63 2.36 -6.77 7.50
N TRP A 64 1.19 -6.59 6.86
CA TRP A 64 0.18 -5.63 7.30
C TRP A 64 -0.43 -5.97 8.66
N GLU A 65 -0.66 -7.26 8.95
CA GLU A 65 -1.22 -7.69 10.24
C GLU A 65 -0.21 -7.51 11.41
N ASP A 66 1.08 -7.59 11.09
CA ASP A 66 2.18 -7.34 12.03
C ASP A 66 2.49 -5.84 12.23
N GLU A 67 2.08 -4.98 11.29
CA GLU A 67 2.16 -3.51 11.44
C GLU A 67 1.10 -3.03 12.44
N LYS A 68 1.50 -2.84 13.69
CA LYS A 68 0.68 -2.24 14.76
C LYS A 68 1.36 -1.03 15.38
#